data_AF-A0A3Q3F9H2-F1
#
_entry.id   AF-A0A3Q3F9H2-F1
#
_cell.length_a   1.000
_cell.length_b   1.000
_cell.length_c   1.000
_cell.angle_alpha   90.00
_cell.angle_beta   90.00
_cell.angle_gamma   90.00
#
_symmetry.space_group_name_H-M   'P 1'
#
loop_
_entity.id
_entity.type
_entity.pdbx_description
1 polymer ?
#
loop_
_entity_poly.entity_id
_entity_poly.type
_entity_poly.pdbx_seq_one_letter_code
_entity_poly.pdbx_strand_id
1 'polypeptide(L)'
;MVTRVFYFFYCTCIFVVKGVNRIGSRYKKVVYKEYTDDTFRTECEMFSSLSLSLSVGPIIKAEVGEQISITFRNKASRPYSISAHGVQASGTHIPVEPGENKTLHVSSFTLSLLTKMDVKSQ
;
A
#
# COMPACT_ATOMS: atom_id res chain seq x y z
N MET A 1 -10.15 39.38 -46.28
CA MET A 1 -10.74 38.18 -45.64
C MET A 1 -9.65 37.49 -44.83
N VAL A 2 -9.67 37.67 -43.50
CA VAL A 2 -8.69 37.06 -42.60
C VAL A 2 -9.22 35.67 -42.24
N THR A 3 -8.63 34.62 -42.82
CA THR A 3 -9.02 33.25 -42.51
C THR A 3 -8.49 32.90 -41.13
N ARG A 4 -9.43 32.76 -40.18
CA ARG A 4 -9.21 32.42 -38.78
C ARG A 4 -8.35 31.17 -38.62
N VAL A 5 -7.36 31.28 -37.74
CA VAL A 5 -6.59 30.16 -37.21
C VAL A 5 -7.52 29.26 -36.38
N PHE A 6 -7.89 28.10 -36.93
CA PHE A 6 -8.58 27.05 -36.17
C PHE A 6 -7.53 26.20 -35.45
N TYR A 7 -7.18 26.61 -34.22
CA TYR A 7 -6.51 25.74 -33.27
C TYR A 7 -7.49 24.63 -32.86
N PHE A 8 -7.48 23.50 -33.57
CA PHE A 8 -8.04 22.26 -33.03
C PHE A 8 -7.03 21.69 -32.03
N PHE A 9 -7.15 22.14 -30.78
CA PHE A 9 -6.48 21.53 -29.65
C PHE A 9 -7.10 20.13 -29.44
N TYR A 10 -6.56 19.12 -30.13
CA TYR A 10 -6.90 17.71 -29.89
C TYR A 10 -6.32 17.30 -28.53
N CYS A 11 -7.09 17.47 -27.46
CA CYS A 11 -6.75 16.93 -26.15
C CYS A 11 -7.15 15.44 -26.10
N THR A 12 -6.20 14.53 -26.32
CA THR A 12 -6.44 13.09 -26.34
C THR A 12 -6.28 12.46 -24.96
N CYS A 13 -7.36 12.41 -24.19
CA CYS A 13 -7.40 11.72 -22.89
C CYS A 13 -7.53 10.20 -23.07
N ILE A 14 -6.53 9.56 -23.69
CA ILE A 14 -6.59 8.14 -24.11
C ILE A 14 -6.88 7.18 -22.95
N PHE A 15 -6.36 7.46 -21.76
CA PHE A 15 -6.51 6.60 -20.56
C PHE A 15 -7.80 6.84 -19.76
N VAL A 16 -8.41 8.03 -19.91
CA VAL A 16 -9.54 8.46 -19.07
C VAL A 16 -10.88 8.14 -19.72
N VAL A 17 -10.93 8.22 -21.05
CA VAL A 17 -12.18 8.09 -21.83
C VAL A 17 -12.65 6.64 -21.87
N LYS A 18 -13.92 6.44 -21.50
CA LYS A 18 -14.63 5.16 -21.64
C LYS A 18 -14.99 4.89 -23.11
N GLY A 19 -14.99 3.63 -23.50
CA GLY A 19 -15.40 3.20 -24.83
C GLY A 19 -15.66 1.70 -24.86
N VAL A 20 -16.10 1.17 -26.00
CA VAL A 20 -16.46 -0.25 -26.15
C VAL A 20 -15.35 -1.19 -25.66
N ASN A 21 -14.09 -0.84 -25.95
CA ASN A 21 -12.90 -1.58 -25.50
C ASN A 21 -12.04 -0.79 -24.50
N ARG A 22 -12.61 0.16 -23.75
CA ARG A 22 -11.88 1.00 -22.79
C ARG A 22 -12.64 1.15 -21.48
N ILE A 23 -12.02 0.68 -20.39
CA ILE A 23 -12.57 0.71 -19.02
C ILE A 23 -12.74 2.17 -18.52
N GLY A 24 -11.89 3.09 -19.00
CA GLY A 24 -11.86 4.50 -18.60
C GLY A 24 -11.12 4.72 -17.28
N SER A 25 -11.49 5.77 -16.53
CA SER A 25 -10.76 6.18 -15.32
C SER A 25 -11.08 5.42 -14.03
N ARG A 26 -12.10 4.55 -14.02
CA ARG A 26 -12.57 3.87 -12.80
C ARG A 26 -12.17 2.41 -12.79
N TYR A 27 -11.36 2.02 -11.79
CA TYR A 27 -10.83 0.67 -11.63
C TYR A 27 -11.20 0.11 -10.27
N LYS A 28 -11.54 -1.18 -10.22
CA LYS A 28 -11.67 -1.93 -8.96
C LYS A 28 -10.28 -2.24 -8.44
N LYS A 29 -9.94 -1.74 -7.26
CA LYS A 29 -8.66 -1.97 -6.59
C LYS A 29 -8.90 -2.55 -5.20
N VAL A 30 -7.92 -3.28 -4.69
CA VAL A 30 -7.85 -3.68 -3.28
C VAL A 30 -6.92 -2.69 -2.59
N VAL A 31 -7.31 -2.19 -1.42
CA VAL A 31 -6.58 -1.16 -0.68
C VAL A 31 -6.49 -1.60 0.78
N TYR A 32 -5.34 -1.40 1.40
CA TYR A 32 -5.17 -1.61 2.83
C TYR A 32 -5.81 -0.46 3.60
N LYS A 33 -6.62 -0.79 4.61
CA LYS A 33 -7.29 0.18 5.47
C LYS A 33 -7.04 -0.16 6.93
N GLU A 34 -6.96 0.88 7.73
CA GLU A 34 -6.89 0.78 9.18
C GLU A 34 -8.28 0.62 9.78
N TYR A 35 -8.36 -0.23 10.80
CA TYR A 35 -9.57 -0.49 11.57
C TYR A 35 -9.24 -0.28 13.05
N THR A 36 -10.21 0.20 13.80
CA THR A 36 -10.02 0.52 15.23
C THR A 36 -9.92 -0.74 16.10
N ASP A 37 -10.62 -1.81 15.69
CA ASP A 37 -10.78 -3.02 16.48
C ASP A 37 -10.59 -4.30 15.64
N ASP A 38 -10.28 -5.41 16.31
CA ASP A 38 -10.18 -6.76 15.73
C ASP A 38 -11.49 -7.27 15.10
N THR A 39 -12.60 -6.56 15.30
CA THR A 39 -13.89 -6.88 14.66
C THR A 39 -13.94 -6.43 13.20
N PHE A 40 -13.03 -5.56 12.74
CA PHE A 40 -12.97 -4.99 11.39
C PHE A 40 -14.30 -4.34 10.94
N ARG A 41 -15.05 -3.77 11.89
CA ARG A 41 -16.35 -3.11 11.66
C ARG A 41 -16.20 -1.61 11.44
N THR A 42 -15.40 -0.97 12.29
CA THR A 42 -15.21 0.48 12.30
C THR A 42 -13.90 0.80 11.61
N GLU A 43 -13.97 1.42 10.43
CA GLU A 43 -12.79 1.99 9.77
C GLU A 43 -12.32 3.21 10.57
N CYS A 44 -11.00 3.32 10.75
CA CYS A 44 -10.43 4.51 11.39
C CYS A 44 -10.67 5.72 10.47
N GLU A 45 -11.23 6.81 10.99
CA GLU A 45 -11.51 8.00 10.18
C GLU A 45 -10.20 8.62 9.69
N MET A 46 -9.94 8.45 8.39
CA MET A 46 -8.81 9.10 7.73
C MET A 46 -9.13 10.59 7.64
N PHE A 47 -8.42 11.42 8.43
CA PHE A 47 -8.56 12.88 8.39
C PHE A 47 -8.51 13.37 6.93
N SER A 48 -9.48 14.22 6.55
CA SER A 48 -9.70 14.73 5.18
C SER A 48 -8.43 15.28 4.49
N SER A 49 -7.44 15.76 5.26
CA SER A 49 -6.12 16.21 4.77
C SER A 49 -5.25 15.10 4.16
N LEU A 50 -5.53 13.82 4.45
CA LEU A 50 -4.86 12.65 3.90
C LEU A 50 -5.54 12.10 2.62
N SER A 51 -6.52 12.80 2.05
CA SER A 51 -7.26 12.36 0.85
C SER A 51 -6.38 12.04 -0.38
N LEU A 52 -5.14 12.54 -0.46
CA LEU A 52 -4.18 12.12 -1.49
C LEU A 52 -3.67 10.67 -1.32
N SER A 53 -3.86 10.07 -0.15
CA SER A 53 -3.42 8.71 0.21
C SER A 53 -4.45 7.63 -0.13
N LEU A 54 -5.46 7.90 -0.97
CA LEU A 54 -6.50 6.91 -1.31
C LEU A 54 -5.97 5.60 -1.94
N SER A 55 -4.72 5.58 -2.43
CA SER A 55 -4.07 4.38 -2.99
C SER A 55 -2.97 3.79 -2.11
N VAL A 56 -2.57 4.48 -1.04
CA VAL A 56 -1.49 4.04 -0.14
C VAL A 56 -2.13 3.54 1.15
N GLY A 57 -1.61 2.43 1.68
CA GLY A 57 -2.08 1.87 2.95
C GLY A 57 -1.87 2.81 4.15
N PRO A 58 -2.37 2.42 5.34
CA PRO A 58 -2.18 3.20 6.55
C PRO A 58 -0.71 3.27 6.94
N ILE A 59 -0.34 4.35 7.63
CA ILE A 59 1.04 4.58 8.08
C ILE A 59 1.22 3.84 9.40
N ILE A 60 2.08 2.82 9.39
CA ILE A 60 2.50 2.10 10.59
C ILE A 60 3.79 2.75 11.11
N LYS A 61 3.81 3.11 12.39
CA LYS A 61 4.98 3.71 13.06
C LYS A 61 5.32 2.87 14.28
N ALA A 62 6.62 2.71 14.53
CA ALA A 62 7.14 2.07 15.74
C ALA A 62 8.57 2.54 16.00
N GLU A 63 9.00 2.37 17.24
CA GLU A 63 10.37 2.69 17.66
C GLU A 63 11.31 1.47 17.59
N VAL A 64 12.61 1.73 17.67
CA VAL A 64 13.64 0.68 17.68
C VAL A 64 13.53 -0.13 18.98
N GLY A 65 13.39 -1.45 18.85
CA GLY A 65 13.21 -2.35 19.99
C GLY A 65 11.75 -2.63 20.35
N GLU A 66 10.79 -1.99 19.68
CA GLU A 66 9.36 -2.27 19.80
C GLU A 66 8.94 -3.44 18.90
N GLN A 67 7.96 -4.21 19.34
CA GLN A 67 7.30 -5.25 18.55
C GLN A 67 5.88 -4.83 18.19
N ILE A 68 5.57 -4.82 16.90
CA ILE A 68 4.25 -4.49 16.38
C ILE A 68 3.49 -5.79 16.08
N SER A 69 2.26 -5.90 16.56
CA SER A 69 1.31 -6.95 16.14
C SER A 69 0.37 -6.40 15.08
N ILE A 70 0.40 -6.97 13.87
CA ILE A 70 -0.48 -6.57 12.77
C ILE A 70 -1.47 -7.70 12.51
N THR A 71 -2.75 -7.48 12.81
CA THR A 71 -3.83 -8.41 12.46
C THR A 71 -4.34 -8.10 11.06
N PHE A 72 -4.00 -8.94 10.09
CA PHE A 72 -4.45 -8.81 8.70
C PHE A 72 -5.69 -9.67 8.46
N ARG A 73 -6.73 -9.08 7.86
CA ARG A 73 -7.93 -9.80 7.40
C ARG A 73 -8.15 -9.59 5.92
N ASN A 74 -8.23 -10.68 5.16
CA ASN A 74 -8.45 -10.61 3.73
C ASN A 74 -9.96 -10.55 3.40
N LYS A 75 -10.47 -9.36 3.06
CA LYS A 75 -11.86 -9.17 2.58
C LYS A 75 -11.98 -9.20 1.06
N ALA A 76 -10.90 -9.50 0.33
CA ALA A 76 -10.88 -9.56 -1.11
C ALA A 76 -11.13 -11.00 -1.62
N SER A 77 -11.29 -11.15 -2.95
CA SER A 77 -11.67 -12.42 -3.57
C SER A 77 -10.51 -13.37 -3.88
N ARG A 78 -9.27 -12.95 -3.61
CA ARG A 78 -8.05 -13.69 -3.95
C ARG A 78 -7.16 -13.78 -2.73
N PRO A 79 -6.29 -14.78 -2.62
CA PRO A 79 -5.30 -14.83 -1.54
C PRO A 79 -4.34 -13.64 -1.63
N TYR A 80 -4.10 -12.99 -0.51
CA TYR A 80 -3.16 -11.87 -0.39
C TYR A 80 -2.25 -12.07 0.83
N SER A 81 -1.07 -11.46 0.79
CA SER A 81 -0.11 -11.45 1.89
C SER A 81 0.36 -10.02 2.17
N ILE A 82 1.02 -9.83 3.31
CA ILE A 82 1.69 -8.59 3.68
C ILE A 82 3.17 -8.89 3.87
N SER A 83 4.02 -8.01 3.37
CA SER A 83 5.46 -8.03 3.62
C SER A 83 5.94 -6.60 3.79
N ALA A 84 6.83 -6.41 4.76
CA ALA A 84 7.44 -5.13 5.05
C ALA A 84 8.94 -5.24 4.82
N HIS A 85 9.51 -4.25 4.15
CA HIS A 85 10.94 -4.17 3.96
C HIS A 85 11.58 -3.51 5.18
N GLY A 86 12.77 -3.98 5.55
CA GLY A 86 13.53 -3.38 6.64
C GLY A 86 12.98 -3.64 8.03
N VAL A 87 12.30 -4.77 8.23
CA VAL A 87 11.89 -5.26 9.55
C VAL A 87 11.99 -6.77 9.55
N GLN A 88 12.24 -7.37 10.72
CA GLN A 88 12.14 -8.82 10.85
C GLN A 88 10.70 -9.16 11.21
N ALA A 89 10.05 -9.97 10.39
CA ALA A 89 8.67 -10.34 10.62
C ALA A 89 8.50 -11.86 10.50
N SER A 90 7.85 -12.46 11.49
CA SER A 90 7.44 -13.86 11.42
C SER A 90 6.15 -13.98 10.62
N GLY A 91 6.07 -14.99 9.75
CA GLY A 91 4.88 -15.22 8.91
C GLY A 91 4.78 -14.36 7.64
N THR A 92 5.88 -13.77 7.18
CA THR A 92 5.92 -13.04 5.90
C THR A 92 5.65 -13.96 4.71
N HIS A 93 5.10 -13.40 3.62
CA HIS A 93 4.85 -14.09 2.35
C HIS A 93 3.84 -15.27 2.43
N ILE A 94 3.16 -15.48 3.56
CA ILE A 94 2.12 -16.49 3.67
C ILE A 94 0.83 -15.91 3.08
N PRO A 95 0.24 -16.54 2.04
CA PRO A 95 -1.05 -16.11 1.53
C PRO A 95 -2.14 -16.33 2.58
N VAL A 96 -3.04 -15.36 2.71
CA VAL A 96 -4.23 -15.42 3.55
C VAL A 96 -5.43 -15.58 2.65
N GLU A 97 -6.21 -16.64 2.87
CA GLU A 97 -7.37 -16.93 2.04
C GLU A 97 -8.50 -15.90 2.27
N PRO A 98 -9.41 -15.71 1.29
CA PRO A 98 -10.57 -14.85 1.45
C PRO A 98 -11.38 -15.18 2.71
N GLY A 99 -11.58 -14.19 3.57
CA GLY A 99 -12.34 -14.31 4.82
C GLY A 99 -11.52 -14.67 6.06
N GLU A 100 -10.28 -15.14 5.89
CA GLU A 100 -9.38 -15.52 6.97
C GLU A 100 -8.67 -14.29 7.57
N ASN A 101 -8.27 -14.41 8.84
CA ASN A 101 -7.41 -13.47 9.55
C ASN A 101 -6.08 -14.12 9.92
N LYS A 102 -4.98 -13.38 9.82
CA LYS A 102 -3.65 -13.78 10.30
C LYS A 102 -2.99 -12.63 11.03
N THR A 103 -2.36 -12.94 12.16
CA THR A 103 -1.60 -11.97 12.93
C THR A 103 -0.12 -12.14 12.63
N LEU A 104 0.54 -11.03 12.29
CA LEU A 104 1.96 -10.95 12.01
C LEU A 104 2.64 -10.22 13.16
N HIS A 105 3.75 -10.78 13.65
CA HIS A 105 4.60 -10.11 14.62
C HIS A 105 5.81 -9.54 13.89
N VAL A 106 5.94 -8.22 13.94
CA VAL A 106 7.00 -7.47 13.29
C VAL A 106 7.89 -6.87 14.38
N SER A 107 9.17 -7.24 14.38
CA SER A 107 10.19 -6.59 15.20
C SER A 107 10.93 -5.55 14.36
N SER A 108 11.05 -4.33 14.90
CA SER A 108 11.91 -3.30 14.31
C SER A 108 13.39 -3.71 14.42
N PHE A 109 14.22 -3.24 13.47
CA PHE A 109 15.64 -3.59 13.35
C PHE A 109 16.35 -3.56 14.71
N THR A 110 16.87 -4.70 15.16
CA THR A 110 18.08 -4.68 15.96
C THR A 110 19.22 -4.32 15.01
N LEU A 111 19.92 -3.21 15.27
CA LEU A 111 21.20 -2.91 14.64
C LEU A 111 22.13 -4.10 14.90
N SER A 112 22.21 -5.04 13.97
CA SER A 112 23.29 -6.03 13.87
C SER A 112 24.53 -5.29 13.39
N LEU A 113 25.02 -4.38 14.23
CA LEU A 113 26.33 -3.75 14.19
C LEU A 113 27.42 -4.81 14.43
N LEU A 114 27.59 -5.73 13.48
CA LEU A 114 28.74 -6.63 13.40
C LEU A 114 29.21 -6.82 11.96
N THR A 115 29.15 -5.75 11.15
CA THR A 115 30.00 -5.64 9.96
C THR A 115 31.16 -4.71 10.27
N LYS A 116 32.28 -5.31 10.71
CA LYS A 116 33.57 -4.60 10.72
C LYS A 116 34.05 -4.49 9.27
N MET A 117 34.09 -3.28 8.73
CA MET A 117 34.95 -3.02 7.55
C MET A 117 36.38 -2.93 8.05
N ASP A 118 37.22 -3.88 7.66
CA ASP A 118 38.67 -3.83 7.88
C ASP A 118 39.32 -3.08 6.72
N VAL A 119 40.22 -2.14 7.03
CA VAL A 119 41.02 -1.41 6.04
C VAL A 119 42.10 -2.36 5.52
N LYS A 120 42.05 -2.70 4.23
CA LYS A 120 43.22 -3.29 3.55
C LYS A 120 44.07 -2.16 2.98
N SER A 121 45.29 -2.06 3.51
CA SER A 121 46.39 -1.28 2.93
C SER A 121 46.92 -1.99 1.68
N GLN A 122 46.93 -1.28 0.56
CA GLN A 122 48.02 -1.29 -0.42
C GLN A 122 48.21 0.13 -0.94
#